data_AF-I3SLD5-F1
#
_entry.id   AF-I3SLD5-F1
#
_cell.length_a   1.000
_cell.length_b   1.000
_cell.length_c   1.000
_cell.angle_alpha   90.00
_cell.angle_beta   90.00
_cell.angle_gamma   90.00
#
_symmetry.space_group_name_H-M   'P 1'
#
loop_
_entity.id
_entity.type
_entity.pdbx_description
1 polymer ?
#
loop_
_entity_poly.entity_id
_entity_poly.type
_entity_poly.pdbx_seq_one_letter_code
_entity_poly.pdbx_strand_id
1 'polypeptide(L)'
;MEAAAARSIPRTVEEIFKDFMGRRAAMIKAPTTDVQEFYQLCNPEKENLCLYGFPNEQWEVNLPAEEVPPELPEPALGINFARDGMQDKDWLSLVAVHSDAWLLSVAFFYGARFGFDKATRKRLYALINDLPTIFEVVTETAEKQAKEKSSVSNIASNNTKTSSKAGGSESVKYLKQVKDEDEEEDDEEHGETLCGACGENYASDEFWICCDICENWFHGKCVKITPARAEHIKHYKCPSCGSKRVRV
;
A
#
# COMPACT_ATOMS: atom_id res chain seq x y z
N MET A 1 25.27 -13.70 -30.46
CA MET A 1 24.13 -14.59 -30.17
C MET A 1 24.52 -15.45 -29.00
N GLU A 2 24.41 -14.92 -27.79
CA GLU A 2 24.41 -15.75 -26.59
C GLU A 2 23.00 -16.35 -26.44
N ALA A 3 22.92 -17.62 -26.06
CA ALA A 3 21.63 -18.23 -25.76
C ALA A 3 21.09 -17.60 -24.47
N ALA A 4 19.86 -17.09 -24.50
CA ALA A 4 19.17 -16.70 -23.28
C ALA A 4 19.09 -17.93 -22.36
N ALA A 5 19.81 -17.88 -21.23
CA ALA A 5 19.81 -18.97 -20.28
C ALA A 5 18.36 -19.21 -19.83
N ALA A 6 17.84 -20.41 -20.10
CA ALA A 6 16.43 -20.73 -19.89
C ALA A 6 16.07 -20.46 -18.43
N ARG A 7 15.23 -19.44 -18.19
CA ARG A 7 14.82 -19.00 -16.85
C ARG A 7 14.23 -20.20 -16.11
N SER A 8 14.96 -20.71 -15.12
CA SER A 8 14.58 -21.91 -14.39
C SER A 8 13.41 -21.59 -13.46
N ILE A 9 12.18 -21.84 -13.93
CA ILE A 9 10.94 -21.59 -13.18
C ILE A 9 11.03 -22.34 -11.83
N PRO A 10 10.93 -21.65 -10.68
CA PRO A 10 11.19 -22.22 -9.36
C PRO A 10 10.07 -23.19 -8.95
N ARG A 11 10.40 -24.37 -8.41
CA ARG A 11 9.42 -25.47 -8.18
C ARG A 11 9.36 -25.96 -6.74
N THR A 12 10.44 -25.81 -5.99
CA THR A 12 10.56 -26.16 -4.57
C THR A 12 10.37 -24.93 -3.67
N VAL A 13 10.12 -25.15 -2.38
CA VAL A 13 10.00 -24.05 -1.40
C VAL A 13 11.26 -23.19 -1.38
N GLU A 14 12.43 -23.84 -1.44
CA GLU A 14 13.75 -23.24 -1.47
C GLU A 14 13.97 -22.40 -2.73
N GLU A 15 13.56 -22.89 -3.91
CA GLU A 15 13.68 -22.13 -5.16
C GLU A 15 12.71 -20.94 -5.21
N ILE A 16 11.46 -21.11 -4.76
CA ILE A 16 10.46 -20.02 -4.73
C ILE A 16 10.85 -18.98 -3.69
N PHE A 17 11.37 -19.38 -2.52
CA PHE A 17 11.89 -18.44 -1.54
C PHE A 17 13.14 -17.71 -2.04
N LYS A 18 14.01 -18.36 -2.82
CA LYS A 18 15.14 -17.71 -3.48
C LYS A 18 14.69 -16.70 -4.55
N ASP A 19 13.68 -17.05 -5.35
CA ASP A 19 13.06 -16.16 -6.34
C ASP A 19 12.46 -14.92 -5.64
N PHE A 20 11.65 -15.14 -4.60
CA PHE A 20 11.11 -14.11 -3.71
C PHE A 20 12.20 -13.21 -3.14
N MET A 21 13.28 -13.76 -2.57
CA MET A 21 14.38 -12.96 -2.01
C MET A 21 15.09 -12.11 -3.08
N GLY A 22 15.29 -12.65 -4.29
CA GLY A 22 15.89 -11.89 -5.40
C GLY A 22 15.02 -10.69 -5.81
N ARG A 23 13.71 -10.91 -5.99
CA ARG A 23 12.76 -9.84 -6.32
C ARG A 23 12.59 -8.83 -5.17
N ARG A 24 12.54 -9.30 -3.92
CA ARG A 24 12.50 -8.45 -2.72
C ARG A 24 13.74 -7.57 -2.62
N ALA A 25 14.94 -8.11 -2.91
CA ALA A 25 16.16 -7.32 -2.96
C ALA A 25 16.09 -6.22 -4.04
N ALA A 26 15.56 -6.52 -5.24
CA ALA A 26 15.31 -5.54 -6.29
C ALA A 26 14.35 -4.41 -5.82
N MET A 27 13.20 -4.79 -5.27
CA MET A 27 12.15 -3.86 -4.85
C MET A 27 12.47 -3.12 -3.54
N ILE A 28 13.53 -3.49 -2.82
CA ILE A 28 14.13 -2.66 -1.77
C ILE A 28 15.08 -1.63 -2.38
N LYS A 29 15.91 -2.00 -3.37
CA LYS A 29 16.89 -1.07 -3.99
C LYS A 29 16.20 0.14 -4.62
N ALA A 30 15.13 -0.07 -5.40
CA ALA A 30 14.37 1.00 -6.05
C ALA A 30 13.93 2.15 -5.11
N PRO A 31 13.20 1.92 -4.00
CA PRO A 31 12.81 2.97 -3.06
C PRO A 31 13.89 3.38 -2.03
N THR A 32 15.09 2.78 -2.04
CA THR A 32 16.15 3.10 -1.06
C THR A 32 17.46 3.55 -1.71
N THR A 33 18.28 2.61 -2.22
CA THR A 33 19.59 2.88 -2.85
C THR A 33 19.43 3.74 -4.10
N ASP A 34 18.45 3.40 -4.95
CA ASP A 34 18.33 3.91 -6.32
C ASP A 34 17.18 4.95 -6.42
N VAL A 35 16.71 5.46 -5.28
CA VAL A 35 15.47 6.24 -5.12
C VAL A 35 15.37 7.47 -6.03
N GLN A 36 16.50 8.06 -6.43
CA GLN A 36 16.53 9.20 -7.35
C GLN A 36 16.27 8.79 -8.81
N GLU A 37 16.74 7.62 -9.24
CA GLU A 37 16.46 7.06 -10.56
C GLU A 37 15.02 6.56 -10.63
N PHE A 38 14.58 5.83 -9.60
CA PHE A 38 13.20 5.35 -9.46
C PHE A 38 12.19 6.51 -9.51
N TYR A 39 12.40 7.59 -8.75
CA TYR A 39 11.53 8.78 -8.78
C TYR A 39 11.45 9.42 -10.18
N GLN A 40 12.58 9.49 -10.90
CA GLN A 40 12.64 10.07 -12.25
C GLN A 40 11.92 9.22 -13.30
N LEU A 41 12.02 7.89 -13.22
CA LEU A 41 11.37 6.97 -14.15
C LEU A 41 9.83 7.01 -14.02
N CYS A 42 9.32 7.13 -12.79
CA CYS A 42 7.91 7.27 -12.43
C CYS A 42 7.32 8.66 -12.75
N ASN A 43 7.46 9.15 -14.00
CA ASN A 43 6.85 10.42 -14.43
C ASN A 43 5.29 10.32 -14.47
N PRO A 44 4.52 11.18 -13.76
CA PRO A 44 3.06 11.22 -13.83
C PRO A 44 2.49 11.65 -15.19
N GLU A 45 3.30 12.23 -16.09
CA GLU A 45 2.90 12.57 -17.46
C GLU A 45 2.92 11.37 -18.44
N LYS A 46 3.46 10.23 -18.01
CA LYS A 46 3.37 8.96 -18.74
C LYS A 46 2.06 8.25 -18.43
N GLU A 47 1.73 7.26 -19.25
CA GLU A 47 0.72 6.24 -18.94
C GLU A 47 0.97 5.54 -17.59
N ASN A 48 0.02 4.75 -17.13
CA ASN A 48 0.08 4.11 -15.81
C ASN A 48 1.24 3.11 -15.73
N LEU A 49 2.21 3.39 -14.85
CA LEU A 49 3.41 2.58 -14.67
C LEU A 49 3.31 1.61 -13.49
N CYS A 50 4.07 0.53 -13.60
CA CYS A 50 4.28 -0.53 -12.62
C CYS A 50 5.73 -0.54 -12.13
N LEU A 51 5.99 -1.14 -10.96
CA LEU A 51 7.35 -1.49 -10.49
C LEU A 51 7.49 -3.02 -10.49
N TYR A 52 8.46 -3.53 -11.24
CA TYR A 52 8.77 -4.97 -11.30
C TYR A 52 10.06 -5.28 -10.55
N GLY A 53 10.04 -6.37 -9.78
CA GLY A 53 11.24 -6.99 -9.20
C GLY A 53 11.58 -8.30 -9.91
N PHE A 54 12.86 -8.49 -10.27
CA PHE A 54 13.35 -9.70 -10.94
C PHE A 54 14.24 -10.58 -10.03
N PRO A 55 14.30 -11.91 -10.25
CA PRO A 55 15.06 -12.84 -9.40
C PRO A 55 16.59 -12.67 -9.43
N ASN A 56 17.12 -11.87 -10.36
CA ASN A 56 18.52 -11.46 -10.44
C ASN A 56 18.80 -10.14 -9.67
N GLU A 57 17.91 -9.77 -8.76
CA GLU A 57 17.97 -8.54 -7.95
C GLU A 57 18.03 -7.22 -8.76
N GLN A 58 17.49 -7.23 -9.98
CA GLN A 58 17.27 -6.03 -10.80
C GLN A 58 15.79 -5.62 -10.71
N TRP A 59 15.52 -4.32 -10.76
CA TRP A 59 14.17 -3.75 -10.81
C TRP A 59 13.96 -3.00 -12.12
N GLU A 60 12.70 -2.76 -12.48
CA GLU A 60 12.31 -2.03 -13.68
C GLU A 60 11.01 -1.26 -13.44
N VAL A 61 10.87 -0.08 -14.05
CA VAL A 61 9.62 0.69 -14.10
C VAL A 61 9.14 0.73 -15.53
N ASN A 62 8.02 0.04 -15.80
CA ASN A 62 7.48 -0.16 -17.15
C ASN A 62 5.95 -0.16 -17.13
N LEU A 63 5.31 -0.27 -18.30
CA LEU A 63 3.88 -0.49 -18.47
C LEU A 63 3.47 -1.89 -17.96
N PRO A 64 2.17 -2.13 -17.67
CA PRO A 64 1.63 -3.48 -17.44
C PRO A 64 1.88 -4.41 -18.63
N ALA A 65 1.92 -5.72 -18.40
CA ALA A 65 2.11 -6.70 -19.45
C ALA A 65 0.98 -6.66 -20.52
N GLU A 66 1.36 -6.69 -21.80
CA GLU A 66 0.42 -6.74 -22.94
C GLU A 66 -0.21 -8.14 -23.14
N GLU A 67 0.33 -9.18 -22.50
CA GLU A 67 -0.15 -10.57 -22.64
C GLU A 67 -1.40 -10.82 -21.77
N VAL A 68 -2.44 -11.39 -22.37
CA VAL A 68 -3.73 -11.67 -21.70
C VAL A 68 -4.08 -13.16 -21.77
N PRO A 69 -4.14 -13.89 -20.65
CA PRO A 69 -3.68 -13.50 -19.31
C PRO A 69 -2.14 -13.48 -19.21
N PRO A 70 -1.54 -12.66 -18.31
CA PRO A 70 -0.10 -12.62 -18.11
C PRO A 70 0.43 -13.89 -17.41
N GLU A 71 1.71 -14.24 -17.61
CA GLU A 71 2.29 -15.45 -16.98
C GLU A 71 2.38 -15.36 -15.44
N LEU A 72 2.42 -14.15 -14.87
CA LEU A 72 2.51 -13.91 -13.43
C LEU A 72 1.42 -12.91 -12.99
N PRO A 73 1.08 -12.84 -11.69
CA PRO A 73 0.31 -11.73 -11.15
C PRO A 73 0.99 -10.39 -11.48
N GLU A 74 0.23 -9.37 -11.87
CA GLU A 74 0.75 -8.02 -12.11
C GLU A 74 0.91 -7.23 -10.78
N PRO A 75 1.89 -6.33 -10.69
CA PRO A 75 2.04 -5.40 -9.57
C PRO A 75 1.01 -4.28 -9.63
N ALA A 76 1.02 -3.39 -8.63
CA ALA A 76 0.11 -2.24 -8.61
C ALA A 76 0.37 -1.28 -9.80
N LEU A 77 -0.70 -1.00 -10.54
CA LEU A 77 -0.71 -0.14 -11.72
C LEU A 77 -0.88 1.34 -11.34
N GLY A 78 -0.16 2.23 -12.03
CA GLY A 78 -0.31 3.69 -11.88
C GLY A 78 0.47 4.29 -10.72
N ILE A 79 1.55 3.65 -10.26
CA ILE A 79 2.36 4.15 -9.11
C ILE A 79 2.90 5.56 -9.34
N ASN A 80 3.10 5.96 -10.60
CA ASN A 80 3.51 7.31 -10.99
C ASN A 80 2.44 8.37 -10.71
N PHE A 81 1.15 8.05 -10.84
CA PHE A 81 0.06 9.03 -10.71
C PHE A 81 -0.03 9.66 -9.32
N ALA A 82 0.25 8.88 -8.27
CA ALA A 82 0.22 9.36 -6.88
C ALA A 82 1.47 10.16 -6.45
N ARG A 83 2.57 10.09 -7.21
CA ARG A 83 3.92 10.55 -6.79
C ARG A 83 3.94 11.99 -6.30
N ASP A 84 3.58 12.92 -7.17
CA ASP A 84 3.57 14.36 -6.85
C ASP A 84 2.31 14.78 -6.06
N GLY A 85 1.39 13.84 -5.80
CA GLY A 85 0.17 14.04 -5.04
C GLY A 85 0.33 13.89 -3.51
N MET A 86 1.48 13.43 -3.00
CA MET A 86 1.75 13.21 -1.57
C MET A 86 3.21 13.55 -1.20
N GLN A 87 3.64 13.27 0.04
CA GLN A 87 5.07 13.44 0.39
C GLN A 87 5.86 12.24 -0.11
N ASP A 88 7.12 12.44 -0.53
CA ASP A 88 8.00 11.41 -1.09
C ASP A 88 8.02 10.14 -0.21
N LYS A 89 8.15 10.31 1.10
CA LYS A 89 8.17 9.20 2.07
C LYS A 89 6.84 8.42 2.13
N ASP A 90 5.71 9.10 1.92
CA ASP A 90 4.38 8.49 1.96
C ASP A 90 4.12 7.72 0.66
N TRP A 91 4.59 8.27 -0.48
CA TRP A 91 4.56 7.61 -1.78
C TRP A 91 5.46 6.36 -1.81
N LEU A 92 6.71 6.47 -1.35
CA LEU A 92 7.63 5.33 -1.25
C LEU A 92 7.09 4.23 -0.32
N SER A 93 6.41 4.62 0.77
CA SER A 93 5.73 3.68 1.67
C SER A 93 4.54 2.98 1.00
N LEU A 94 3.73 3.70 0.22
CA LEU A 94 2.62 3.15 -0.56
C LEU A 94 3.12 2.13 -1.60
N VAL A 95 4.15 2.49 -2.37
CA VAL A 95 4.82 1.58 -3.33
C VAL A 95 5.36 0.34 -2.62
N ALA A 96 5.97 0.49 -1.44
CA ALA A 96 6.49 -0.63 -0.66
C ALA A 96 5.40 -1.63 -0.24
N VAL A 97 4.27 -1.15 0.32
CA VAL A 97 3.14 -2.02 0.72
C VAL A 97 2.56 -2.79 -0.48
N HIS A 98 2.40 -2.14 -1.63
CA HIS A 98 1.95 -2.83 -2.85
C HIS A 98 3.00 -3.82 -3.38
N SER A 99 4.29 -3.54 -3.20
CA SER A 99 5.39 -4.45 -3.56
C SER A 99 5.41 -5.69 -2.68
N ASP A 100 5.23 -5.55 -1.36
CA ASP A 100 5.11 -6.67 -0.42
C ASP A 100 3.93 -7.59 -0.78
N ALA A 101 2.77 -7.02 -1.10
CA ALA A 101 1.59 -7.77 -1.54
C ALA A 101 1.82 -8.52 -2.87
N TRP A 102 2.45 -7.86 -3.85
CA TRP A 102 2.78 -8.47 -5.14
C TRP A 102 3.76 -9.64 -5.00
N LEU A 103 4.81 -9.49 -4.20
CA LEU A 103 5.80 -10.54 -3.96
C LEU A 103 5.19 -11.77 -3.29
N LEU A 104 4.26 -11.58 -2.35
CA LEU A 104 3.50 -12.67 -1.75
C LEU A 104 2.63 -13.37 -2.82
N SER A 105 1.95 -12.60 -3.67
CA SER A 105 1.13 -13.13 -4.77
C SER A 105 1.97 -13.98 -5.75
N VAL A 106 3.12 -13.48 -6.23
CA VAL A 106 4.02 -14.21 -7.13
C VAL A 106 4.55 -15.50 -6.48
N ALA A 107 4.95 -15.46 -5.21
CA ALA A 107 5.45 -16.64 -4.50
C ALA A 107 4.37 -17.73 -4.34
N PHE A 108 3.13 -17.34 -4.02
CA PHE A 108 2.02 -18.29 -3.86
C PHE A 108 1.40 -18.73 -5.20
N PHE A 109 1.51 -17.93 -6.26
CA PHE A 109 1.19 -18.34 -7.63
C PHE A 109 2.09 -19.49 -8.09
N TYR A 110 3.42 -19.39 -7.92
CA TYR A 110 4.32 -20.52 -8.18
C TYR A 110 3.99 -21.73 -7.28
N GLY A 111 3.72 -21.50 -5.99
CA GLY A 111 3.31 -22.56 -5.07
C GLY A 111 2.06 -23.32 -5.53
N ALA A 112 1.04 -22.61 -6.02
CA ALA A 112 -0.16 -23.21 -6.59
C ALA A 112 0.14 -23.96 -7.90
N ARG A 113 0.91 -23.34 -8.83
CA ARG A 113 1.31 -23.91 -10.12
C ARG A 113 2.12 -25.21 -10.00
N PHE A 114 2.80 -25.43 -8.86
CA PHE A 114 3.53 -26.66 -8.53
C PHE A 114 2.88 -27.51 -7.43
N GLY A 115 1.59 -27.28 -7.12
CA GLY A 115 0.77 -28.19 -6.32
C GLY A 115 1.08 -28.19 -4.82
N PHE A 116 1.52 -27.07 -4.24
CA PHE A 116 1.87 -26.98 -2.82
C PHE A 116 0.69 -27.26 -1.91
N ASP A 117 0.81 -28.29 -1.07
CA ASP A 117 -0.16 -28.65 -0.05
C ASP A 117 -0.18 -27.65 1.13
N LYS A 118 -1.06 -27.89 2.10
CA LYS A 118 -1.19 -27.03 3.30
C LYS A 118 0.11 -26.93 4.11
N ALA A 119 0.90 -28.00 4.22
CA ALA A 119 2.17 -27.97 4.95
C ALA A 119 3.25 -27.18 4.18
N THR A 120 3.34 -27.39 2.88
CA THR A 120 4.31 -26.74 1.98
C THR A 120 4.03 -25.23 1.88
N ARG A 121 2.75 -24.83 1.74
CA ARG A 121 2.31 -23.42 1.80
C ARG A 121 2.65 -22.77 3.14
N LYS A 122 2.40 -23.44 4.27
CA LYS A 122 2.79 -22.94 5.60
C LYS A 122 4.32 -22.76 5.74
N ARG A 123 5.11 -23.68 5.17
CA ARG A 123 6.58 -23.60 5.20
C ARG A 123 7.11 -22.42 4.38
N LEU A 124 6.56 -22.18 3.18
CA LEU A 124 6.92 -21.02 2.36
C LEU A 124 6.56 -19.70 3.08
N TYR A 125 5.36 -19.60 3.65
CA TYR A 125 4.94 -18.41 4.39
C TYR A 125 5.86 -18.11 5.58
N ALA A 126 6.28 -19.12 6.35
CA ALA A 126 7.20 -18.93 7.47
C ALA A 126 8.53 -18.31 7.03
N LEU A 127 9.15 -18.84 5.97
CA LEU A 127 10.41 -18.29 5.43
C LEU A 127 10.28 -16.84 4.95
N ILE A 128 9.13 -16.51 4.33
CA ILE A 128 8.81 -15.14 3.90
C ILE A 128 8.65 -14.21 5.11
N ASN A 129 7.94 -14.66 6.15
CA ASN A 129 7.60 -13.87 7.34
C ASN A 129 8.73 -13.81 8.39
N ASP A 130 9.80 -14.59 8.23
CA ASP A 130 11.05 -14.45 8.99
C ASP A 130 11.90 -13.23 8.50
N LEU A 131 11.49 -12.57 7.42
CA LEU A 131 12.10 -11.34 6.89
C LEU A 131 11.21 -10.12 7.16
N PRO A 132 11.78 -8.92 7.40
CA PRO A 132 11.00 -7.69 7.44
C PRO A 132 10.43 -7.38 6.05
N THR A 133 9.26 -6.74 6.03
CA THR A 133 8.61 -6.21 4.82
C THR A 133 9.47 -5.14 4.15
N ILE A 134 9.21 -4.86 2.86
CA ILE A 134 9.78 -3.71 2.16
C ILE A 134 9.32 -2.42 2.84
N PHE A 135 8.06 -2.36 3.27
CA PHE A 135 7.52 -1.22 4.03
C PHE A 135 8.33 -0.91 5.30
N GLU A 136 8.64 -1.91 6.14
CA GLU A 136 9.47 -1.74 7.33
C GLU A 136 10.89 -1.25 6.98
N VAL A 137 11.51 -1.83 5.93
CA VAL A 137 12.85 -1.43 5.48
C VAL A 137 12.88 0.01 4.95
N VAL A 138 11.87 0.42 4.17
CA VAL A 138 11.75 1.77 3.59
C VAL A 138 11.48 2.81 4.68
N THR A 139 10.56 2.54 5.59
CA THR A 139 10.22 3.46 6.70
C THR A 139 11.37 3.63 7.69
N GLU A 140 12.05 2.54 8.09
CA GLU A 140 13.28 2.63 8.88
C GLU A 140 14.38 3.45 8.18
N THR A 141 14.53 3.30 6.86
CA THR A 141 15.55 4.01 6.08
C THR A 141 15.25 5.50 6.01
N ALA A 142 13.99 5.89 5.81
CA ALA A 142 13.55 7.28 5.85
C ALA A 142 13.80 7.92 7.23
N GLU A 143 13.53 7.20 8.33
CA GLU A 143 13.83 7.68 9.69
C GLU A 143 15.34 7.90 9.92
N LYS A 144 16.19 6.98 9.46
CA LYS A 144 17.65 7.07 9.62
C LYS A 144 18.19 8.31 8.89
N GLN A 145 17.80 8.51 7.63
CA GLN A 145 18.18 9.70 6.85
C GLN A 145 17.67 11.01 7.46
N ALA A 146 16.46 11.03 8.04
CA ALA A 146 15.93 12.21 8.72
C ALA A 146 16.76 12.57 9.97
N LYS A 147 17.13 11.56 10.77
CA LYS A 147 17.98 11.73 11.97
C LYS A 147 19.37 12.25 11.60
N GLU A 148 19.99 11.75 10.53
CA GLU A 148 21.29 12.25 10.04
C GLU A 148 21.22 13.69 9.51
N LYS A 149 20.19 14.04 8.73
CA LYS A 149 19.97 15.44 8.28
C LYS A 149 19.77 16.40 9.47
N SER A 150 19.20 15.91 10.58
CA SER A 150 19.04 16.69 11.82
C SER A 150 20.32 16.79 12.66
N SER A 151 21.27 15.86 12.56
CA SER A 151 22.53 15.93 13.33
C SER A 151 23.57 16.82 12.64
N VAL A 152 23.70 16.74 11.31
CA VAL A 152 24.63 17.56 10.52
C VAL A 152 24.33 19.06 10.61
N SER A 153 23.05 19.43 10.72
CA SER A 153 22.61 20.82 10.82
C SER A 153 22.98 21.51 12.15
N ASN A 154 23.37 20.77 13.19
CA ASN A 154 23.75 21.32 14.49
C ASN A 154 25.21 21.84 14.59
N ILE A 155 26.03 21.66 13.56
CA ILE A 155 27.45 22.09 13.58
C ILE A 155 27.64 23.52 13.03
N ALA A 156 26.66 24.07 12.30
CA ALA A 156 26.84 25.30 11.52
C ALA A 156 25.71 26.34 11.69
N SER A 157 25.52 26.86 12.91
CA SER A 157 24.99 28.22 13.14
C SER A 157 25.18 28.68 14.58
N ASN A 158 25.96 29.75 14.76
CA ASN A 158 26.07 30.49 16.02
C ASN A 158 26.01 31.98 15.69
N ASN A 159 25.19 32.76 16.41
CA ASN A 159 24.64 34.09 16.03
C ASN A 159 23.69 34.07 14.81
N THR A 160 22.67 34.94 14.70
CA THR A 160 22.20 36.08 15.55
C THR A 160 20.69 36.01 15.86
N LYS A 161 20.22 36.82 16.81
CA LYS A 161 18.79 37.10 17.06
C LYS A 161 18.17 38.00 15.97
N THR A 162 16.95 37.68 15.54
CA THR A 162 15.85 38.64 15.33
C THR A 162 14.51 37.98 15.64
N SER A 163 13.47 38.79 15.88
CA SER A 163 12.10 38.35 16.17
C SER A 163 11.13 39.07 15.25
N SER A 164 10.28 38.34 14.51
CA SER A 164 9.12 38.89 13.81
C SER A 164 8.00 37.85 13.68
N LYS A 165 6.75 38.33 13.59
CA LYS A 165 5.53 37.61 13.99
C LYS A 165 4.55 37.45 12.81
N ALA A 166 4.45 36.24 12.27
CA ALA A 166 3.34 35.68 11.46
C ALA A 166 3.61 34.18 11.26
N GLY A 167 2.65 33.26 11.10
CA GLY A 167 1.19 33.40 11.05
C GLY A 167 0.61 32.47 9.98
N GLY A 168 0.15 31.27 10.35
CA GLY A 168 -0.37 30.29 9.40
C GLY A 168 -0.97 29.03 10.03
N SER A 169 -2.00 28.50 9.37
CA SER A 169 -2.62 27.18 9.51
C SER A 169 -3.37 26.98 8.19
N GLU A 170 -2.82 26.18 7.27
CA GLU A 170 -3.25 24.82 6.95
C GLU A 170 -4.54 24.73 6.14
N SER A 171 -4.43 24.19 4.92
CA SER A 171 -5.55 23.82 4.05
C SER A 171 -5.18 22.53 3.30
N VAL A 172 -5.83 21.43 3.65
CA VAL A 172 -5.56 20.10 3.07
C VAL A 172 -6.56 19.79 1.95
N LYS A 173 -5.99 19.40 0.80
CA LYS A 173 -6.48 18.58 -0.32
C LYS A 173 -7.99 18.26 -0.37
N TYR A 174 -8.59 18.64 -1.49
CA TYR A 174 -9.79 18.02 -2.08
C TYR A 174 -9.34 17.07 -3.20
N LEU A 175 -9.98 15.90 -3.34
CA LEU A 175 -10.01 15.11 -4.58
C LEU A 175 -11.32 14.28 -4.61
N LYS A 176 -11.78 13.88 -5.81
CA LYS A 176 -13.13 13.36 -6.06
C LYS A 176 -13.11 12.16 -7.02
N GLN A 177 -13.97 11.17 -6.80
CA GLN A 177 -14.11 9.89 -7.51
C GLN A 177 -15.61 9.53 -7.71
N VAL A 178 -16.02 8.49 -8.47
CA VAL A 178 -15.22 7.56 -9.32
C VAL A 178 -15.07 8.14 -10.74
N LYS A 179 -15.49 7.62 -11.90
CA LYS A 179 -16.20 6.40 -12.41
C LYS A 179 -15.76 6.26 -13.91
N ASP A 180 -16.05 5.28 -14.78
CA ASP A 180 -17.04 4.19 -14.91
C ASP A 180 -16.41 3.02 -15.72
N GLU A 181 -16.86 1.75 -15.67
CA GLU A 181 -17.95 1.12 -14.90
C GLU A 181 -17.43 0.06 -13.87
N ASP A 182 -17.42 -1.29 -14.00
CA ASP A 182 -17.86 -2.31 -15.00
C ASP A 182 -18.20 -3.67 -14.29
N GLU A 183 -18.73 -4.67 -15.00
CA GLU A 183 -19.20 -6.02 -14.52
C GLU A 183 -18.06 -7.11 -14.53
N GLU A 184 -18.12 -8.36 -14.00
CA GLU A 184 -19.18 -9.34 -13.65
C GLU A 184 -19.03 -9.99 -12.21
N GLU A 185 -18.74 -11.30 -12.05
CA GLU A 185 -18.89 -12.14 -10.83
C GLU A 185 -17.77 -13.20 -10.56
N ASP A 186 -17.36 -13.40 -9.30
CA ASP A 186 -17.37 -14.71 -8.58
C ASP A 186 -17.18 -14.44 -7.06
N ASP A 187 -18.13 -14.86 -6.22
CA ASP A 187 -18.35 -14.27 -4.88
C ASP A 187 -18.44 -15.35 -3.77
N GLU A 188 -17.31 -15.61 -3.08
CA GLU A 188 -17.29 -16.35 -1.81
C GLU A 188 -16.12 -15.91 -0.90
N GLU A 189 -16.36 -15.90 0.42
CA GLU A 189 -15.42 -15.54 1.51
C GLU A 189 -14.89 -14.08 1.58
N HIS A 190 -15.67 -13.09 1.13
CA HIS A 190 -15.54 -11.72 1.68
C HIS A 190 -16.24 -11.60 3.04
N GLY A 191 -15.48 -11.20 4.07
CA GLY A 191 -16.00 -11.07 5.44
C GLY A 191 -17.04 -9.95 5.56
N GLU A 192 -18.31 -10.33 5.67
CA GLU A 192 -19.46 -9.41 5.68
C GLU A 192 -19.29 -8.26 6.68
N THR A 193 -19.20 -7.03 6.18
CA THR A 193 -19.05 -5.83 7.04
C THR A 193 -20.42 -5.38 7.52
N LEU A 194 -20.93 -6.06 8.54
CA LEU A 194 -22.29 -5.87 9.05
C LEU A 194 -22.48 -4.51 9.73
N CYS A 195 -23.61 -3.87 9.45
CA CYS A 195 -23.97 -2.58 10.05
C CYS A 195 -24.25 -2.73 11.55
N GLY A 196 -23.45 -2.07 12.39
CA GLY A 196 -23.56 -2.09 13.86
C GLY A 196 -24.85 -1.51 14.48
N ALA A 197 -25.86 -1.20 13.66
CA ALA A 197 -27.20 -0.76 14.08
C ALA A 197 -28.37 -1.57 13.48
N CYS A 198 -28.17 -2.34 12.39
CA CYS A 198 -29.23 -3.18 11.81
C CYS A 198 -28.83 -4.62 11.49
N GLY A 199 -27.53 -4.95 11.51
CA GLY A 199 -27.03 -6.31 11.23
C GLY A 199 -26.93 -6.68 9.74
N GLU A 200 -27.43 -5.84 8.84
CA GLU A 200 -27.36 -6.04 7.38
C GLU A 200 -25.94 -5.80 6.83
N ASN A 201 -25.58 -6.52 5.77
CA ASN A 201 -24.28 -6.48 5.07
C ASN A 201 -24.12 -5.23 4.16
N TYR A 202 -22.93 -5.04 3.61
CA TYR A 202 -22.52 -3.95 2.72
C TYR A 202 -23.12 -4.10 1.31
N ALA A 203 -24.02 -3.18 0.95
CA ALA A 203 -24.44 -2.96 -0.44
C ALA A 203 -23.62 -1.83 -1.09
N SER A 204 -23.22 -2.01 -2.34
CA SER A 204 -22.31 -1.15 -3.11
C SER A 204 -22.67 0.34 -3.13
N ASP A 205 -23.96 0.66 -3.28
CA ASP A 205 -24.46 2.03 -3.45
C ASP A 205 -24.83 2.76 -2.14
N GLU A 206 -24.66 2.13 -0.97
CA GLU A 206 -25.06 2.76 0.30
C GLU A 206 -23.98 3.62 0.95
N PHE A 207 -24.40 4.72 1.58
CA PHE A 207 -23.50 5.57 2.35
C PHE A 207 -23.25 5.01 3.75
N TRP A 208 -21.99 4.76 4.07
CA TRP A 208 -21.51 4.22 5.35
C TRP A 208 -20.64 5.21 6.14
N ILE A 209 -20.60 5.06 7.47
CA ILE A 209 -19.76 5.86 8.38
C ILE A 209 -19.25 5.01 9.56
N CYS A 210 -17.93 5.11 9.84
CA CYS A 210 -17.26 4.45 10.96
C CYS A 210 -17.20 5.36 12.21
N CYS A 211 -17.31 4.80 13.42
CA CYS A 211 -17.31 5.56 14.67
C CYS A 211 -15.97 5.53 15.43
N ASP A 212 -15.39 6.70 15.69
CA ASP A 212 -14.09 6.90 16.40
C ASP A 212 -14.02 6.37 17.86
N ILE A 213 -15.08 5.76 18.39
CA ILE A 213 -15.18 5.29 19.79
C ILE A 213 -15.37 3.77 19.88
N CYS A 214 -15.77 3.11 18.79
CA CYS A 214 -16.00 1.66 18.79
C CYS A 214 -15.69 0.98 17.46
N GLU A 215 -15.16 1.70 16.47
CA GLU A 215 -14.62 1.22 15.18
C GLU A 215 -15.61 0.43 14.27
N ASN A 216 -16.82 0.17 14.76
CA ASN A 216 -17.93 -0.37 13.98
C ASN A 216 -18.40 0.60 12.90
N TRP A 217 -18.78 0.00 11.77
CA TRP A 217 -19.37 0.66 10.60
C TRP A 217 -20.89 0.71 10.68
N PHE A 218 -21.48 1.78 10.12
CA PHE A 218 -22.93 1.99 10.11
C PHE A 218 -23.42 2.57 8.78
N HIS A 219 -24.51 2.03 8.22
CA HIS A 219 -25.29 2.75 7.20
C HIS A 219 -25.73 4.10 7.74
N GLY A 220 -25.50 5.20 7.00
CA GLY A 220 -25.88 6.55 7.40
C GLY A 220 -27.38 6.70 7.69
N LYS A 221 -28.23 5.97 6.95
CA LYS A 221 -29.69 5.88 7.20
C LYS A 221 -30.02 5.39 8.62
N CYS A 222 -29.31 4.37 9.11
CA CYS A 222 -29.53 3.75 10.42
C CYS A 222 -29.11 4.65 11.58
N VAL A 223 -28.14 5.55 11.35
CA VAL A 223 -27.62 6.50 12.36
C VAL A 223 -28.05 7.96 12.14
N LYS A 224 -28.89 8.22 11.13
CA LYS A 224 -29.42 9.55 10.77
C LYS A 224 -28.33 10.57 10.41
N ILE A 225 -27.32 10.10 9.68
CA ILE A 225 -26.27 10.91 9.04
C ILE A 225 -26.42 10.79 7.52
N THR A 226 -26.45 11.92 6.82
CA THR A 226 -26.39 12.00 5.36
C THR A 226 -24.95 12.29 4.90
N PRO A 227 -24.56 12.00 3.65
CA PRO A 227 -23.21 12.30 3.14
C PRO A 227 -22.79 13.77 3.37
N ALA A 228 -23.63 14.73 2.95
CA ALA A 228 -23.38 16.16 3.16
C ALA A 228 -23.29 16.59 4.65
N ARG A 229 -23.85 15.79 5.57
CA ARG A 229 -23.66 16.00 7.02
C ARG A 229 -22.32 15.41 7.49
N ALA A 230 -21.90 14.27 6.94
CA ALA A 230 -20.64 13.61 7.28
C ALA A 230 -19.41 14.43 6.86
N GLU A 231 -19.46 15.10 5.70
CA GLU A 231 -18.44 16.08 5.24
C GLU A 231 -18.06 17.12 6.32
N HIS A 232 -19.00 17.42 7.22
CA HIS A 232 -18.86 18.43 8.27
C HIS A 232 -18.57 17.84 9.67
N ILE A 233 -18.42 16.52 9.79
CA ILE A 233 -18.15 15.83 11.06
C ILE A 233 -16.67 15.43 11.13
N LYS A 234 -15.89 16.11 11.98
CA LYS A 234 -14.47 15.78 12.21
C LYS A 234 -14.26 14.51 13.04
N HIS A 235 -15.18 14.20 13.93
CA HIS A 235 -15.21 12.96 14.73
C HIS A 235 -16.67 12.52 14.91
N TYR A 236 -17.01 11.33 14.45
CA TYR A 236 -18.34 10.76 14.48
C TYR A 236 -18.52 9.80 15.68
N LYS A 237 -19.51 10.14 16.52
CA LYS A 237 -19.91 9.34 17.67
C LYS A 237 -21.27 8.69 17.43
N CYS A 238 -21.30 7.36 17.31
CA CYS A 238 -22.54 6.60 17.09
C CYS A 238 -23.52 6.73 18.28
N PRO A 239 -24.83 6.51 18.07
CA PRO A 239 -25.83 6.67 19.13
C PRO A 239 -25.53 5.87 20.41
N SER A 240 -25.00 4.65 20.27
CA SER A 240 -24.63 3.76 21.38
C SER A 240 -23.49 4.31 22.23
N CYS A 241 -22.49 4.94 21.60
CA CYS A 241 -21.38 5.61 22.28
C CYS A 241 -21.75 7.02 22.77
N GLY A 242 -22.65 7.71 22.08
CA GLY A 242 -23.21 9.00 22.48
C GLY A 242 -24.06 8.91 23.76
N SER A 243 -24.86 7.85 23.88
CA SER A 243 -25.88 7.69 24.95
C SER A 243 -25.33 7.20 26.28
N LYS A 244 -24.02 6.93 26.41
CA LYS A 244 -23.35 6.58 27.67
C LYS A 244 -23.24 7.80 28.62
N ARG A 245 -24.39 8.31 29.07
CA ARG A 245 -24.46 9.11 30.31
C ARG A 245 -24.18 8.19 31.49
N VAL A 246 -23.45 8.70 32.48
CA VAL A 246 -23.15 8.01 33.74
C VAL A 246 -24.46 7.59 34.41
N ARG A 247 -24.57 6.30 34.77
CA ARG A 247 -25.53 5.89 35.81
C ARG A 247 -24.93 6.31 37.15
N VAL A 248 -25.65 7.20 37.83
CA VAL A 248 -25.43 7.57 39.24
C VAL A 248 -25.88 6.40 40.12
#